data_AF-A0A059LIM6-F1
#
_entry.id   AF-A0A059LIM6-F1
#
_cell.length_a   1.000
_cell.length_b   1.000
_cell.length_c   1.000
_cell.angle_alpha   90.00
_cell.angle_beta   90.00
_cell.angle_gamma   90.00
#
_symmetry.space_group_name_H-M   'P 1'
#
loop_
_entity.id
_entity.type
_entity.pdbx_description
1 polymer ?
#
loop_
_entity_poly.entity_id
_entity_poly.type
_entity_poly.pdbx_seq_one_letter_code
_entity_poly.pdbx_strand_id
1 'polypeptide(L)'
;MADYSTARVETKRDFAEFLESDYGHATGEGKYIRQIDDIIKNYPSTQSARLIVDLQDVADASEDLHRRLLTNPGECLPAFEDALRDMVVNRDPKAFRVHVGFSGEFGEARVSPRALSSQLLNQLVCVEGIVTKSTLVHPKLVKSVHWCENTGVLSQREYRDGTSWDGPATAQ
;
A
#
# COMPACT_ATOMS: atom_id res chain seq x y z
N MET A 1 11.39 -1.83 -20.75
CA MET A 1 10.37 -0.88 -20.23
C MET A 1 8.94 -1.30 -20.54
N ALA A 2 8.65 -1.98 -21.66
CA ALA A 2 7.30 -2.48 -21.96
C ALA A 2 6.84 -3.64 -21.05
N ASP A 3 7.75 -4.55 -20.65
CA ASP A 3 7.40 -5.68 -19.76
C ASP A 3 7.07 -5.28 -18.31
N TYR A 4 7.62 -4.15 -17.83
CA TYR A 4 7.36 -3.69 -16.46
C TYR A 4 5.92 -3.18 -16.28
N SER A 5 5.34 -2.62 -17.34
CA SER A 5 3.94 -2.16 -17.32
C SER A 5 2.95 -3.32 -17.38
N THR A 6 3.25 -4.39 -18.14
CA THR A 6 2.35 -5.54 -18.25
C THR A 6 2.32 -6.32 -16.94
N ALA A 7 3.48 -6.62 -16.36
CA ALA A 7 3.58 -7.33 -15.09
C ALA A 7 2.86 -6.58 -13.95
N ARG A 8 2.97 -5.25 -13.90
CA ARG A 8 2.24 -4.44 -12.89
C ARG A 8 0.73 -4.50 -13.08
N VAL A 9 0.25 -4.49 -14.32
CA VAL A 9 -1.18 -4.57 -14.63
C VAL A 9 -1.74 -5.96 -14.28
N GLU A 10 -1.00 -7.02 -14.56
CA GLU A 10 -1.36 -8.39 -14.16
C GLU A 10 -1.43 -8.51 -12.64
N THR A 11 -0.39 -8.05 -11.94
CA THR A 11 -0.34 -8.07 -10.46
C THR A 11 -1.50 -7.28 -9.85
N LYS A 12 -1.85 -6.13 -10.44
CA LYS A 12 -3.01 -5.35 -10.03
C LYS A 12 -4.31 -6.13 -10.21
N ARG A 13 -4.46 -6.87 -11.31
CA ARG A 13 -5.63 -7.72 -11.56
C ARG A 13 -5.72 -8.84 -10.54
N ASP A 14 -4.61 -9.50 -10.24
CA ASP A 14 -4.55 -10.58 -9.25
C ASP A 14 -4.97 -10.06 -7.85
N PHE A 15 -4.51 -8.87 -7.46
CA PHE A 15 -4.94 -8.25 -6.20
C PHE A 15 -6.40 -7.78 -6.20
N ALA A 16 -6.91 -7.32 -7.34
CA ALA A 16 -8.33 -6.98 -7.47
C ALA A 16 -9.21 -8.23 -7.35
N GLU A 17 -8.82 -9.32 -8.02
CA GLU A 17 -9.48 -10.62 -7.90
C GLU A 17 -9.42 -11.13 -6.46
N PHE A 18 -8.28 -10.98 -5.77
CA PHE A 18 -8.18 -11.32 -4.34
C PHE A 18 -9.21 -10.56 -3.48
N LEU A 19 -9.30 -9.23 -3.63
CA LEU A 19 -10.25 -8.41 -2.88
C LEU A 19 -11.72 -8.73 -3.22
N GLU A 20 -11.99 -9.22 -4.43
CA GLU A 20 -13.31 -9.69 -4.87
C GLU A 20 -13.61 -11.13 -4.44
N SER A 21 -12.57 -11.97 -4.33
CA SER A 21 -12.65 -13.40 -4.02
C SER A 21 -12.95 -13.71 -2.56
N ASP A 22 -12.90 -12.70 -1.68
CA ASP A 22 -13.13 -12.83 -0.24
C ASP A 22 -14.59 -13.26 0.07
N TYR A 23 -14.83 -14.57 -0.08
CA TYR A 23 -15.92 -15.47 0.30
C TYR A 23 -17.26 -14.87 0.77
N GLY A 24 -17.78 -13.88 0.06
CA GLY A 24 -19.04 -13.20 0.36
C GLY A 24 -20.28 -13.74 -0.37
N HIS A 25 -20.16 -14.70 -1.29
CA HIS A 25 -21.33 -15.11 -2.09
C HIS A 25 -22.33 -16.03 -1.36
N ALA A 26 -21.94 -16.68 -0.25
CA ALA A 26 -22.84 -17.51 0.54
C ALA A 26 -23.37 -16.80 1.81
N THR A 27 -22.62 -15.84 2.36
CA THR A 27 -22.91 -15.19 3.66
C THR A 27 -23.04 -13.67 3.59
N GLY A 28 -22.85 -13.07 2.41
CA GLY A 28 -23.14 -11.65 2.14
C GLY A 28 -22.16 -10.62 2.71
N GLU A 29 -21.07 -11.04 3.37
CA GLU A 29 -20.22 -10.10 4.10
C GLU A 29 -18.72 -10.51 4.08
N GLY A 30 -18.00 -10.09 3.04
CA GLY A 30 -16.54 -10.24 2.94
C GLY A 30 -15.80 -9.45 4.03
N LYS A 31 -14.79 -10.07 4.65
CA LYS A 31 -14.02 -9.51 5.76
C LYS A 31 -13.37 -8.18 5.37
N TYR A 32 -12.74 -8.13 4.21
CA TYR A 32 -12.05 -6.92 3.72
C TYR A 32 -13.01 -5.86 3.22
N ILE A 33 -14.15 -6.23 2.65
CA ILE A 33 -15.18 -5.27 2.20
C ILE A 33 -15.73 -4.48 3.38
N ARG A 34 -16.10 -5.15 4.49
CA ARG A 34 -16.55 -4.46 5.70
C ARG A 34 -15.49 -3.49 6.22
N GLN A 35 -14.23 -3.92 6.27
CA GLN A 35 -13.12 -3.06 6.70
C GLN A 35 -12.94 -1.85 5.79
N ILE A 36 -13.08 -2.01 4.48
CA ILE A 36 -13.02 -0.90 3.52
C ILE A 36 -14.16 0.09 3.79
N ASP A 37 -15.38 -0.39 4.00
CA ASP A 37 -16.54 0.47 4.30
C ASP A 37 -16.35 1.23 5.62
N ASP A 38 -15.78 0.57 6.64
CA ASP A 38 -15.44 1.20 7.92
C ASP A 38 -14.34 2.25 7.77
N ILE A 39 -13.34 2.00 6.93
CA ILE A 39 -12.30 2.99 6.59
C ILE A 39 -12.93 4.21 5.92
N ILE A 40 -13.82 4.02 4.93
CA ILE A 40 -14.50 5.11 4.22
C ILE A 40 -15.33 5.95 5.19
N LYS A 41 -16.10 5.31 6.08
CA LYS A 41 -16.94 6.00 7.08
C LYS A 41 -16.13 6.79 8.10
N ASN A 42 -15.00 6.23 8.54
CA ASN A 42 -14.14 6.85 9.56
C ASN A 42 -13.10 7.82 8.99
N TYR A 43 -12.85 7.79 7.68
CA TYR A 43 -11.90 8.67 7.00
C TYR A 43 -12.00 10.17 7.38
N PRO A 44 -13.20 10.81 7.45
CA PRO A 44 -13.29 12.22 7.79
C PRO A 44 -12.78 12.57 9.21
N SER A 45 -12.75 11.60 10.14
CA SER A 45 -12.29 11.83 11.51
C SER A 45 -10.84 11.42 11.74
N THR A 46 -10.40 10.28 11.19
CA THR A 46 -9.03 9.77 11.39
C THR A 46 -8.03 10.27 10.35
N GLN A 47 -8.49 10.71 9.17
CA GLN A 47 -7.65 11.06 8.01
C GLN A 47 -6.64 9.97 7.63
N SER A 48 -6.88 8.72 8.03
CA SER A 48 -6.04 7.58 7.75
C SER A 48 -6.86 6.51 7.05
N ALA A 49 -6.35 6.04 5.92
CA ALA A 49 -6.96 4.96 5.18
C ALA A 49 -5.91 3.88 4.95
N ARG A 50 -5.86 2.90 5.85
CA ARG A 50 -5.00 1.74 5.72
C ARG A 50 -5.81 0.47 5.90
N LEU A 51 -5.82 -0.39 4.87
CA LEU A 51 -6.36 -1.73 4.98
C LEU A 51 -5.29 -2.67 5.54
N ILE A 52 -5.61 -3.43 6.59
CA ILE A 52 -4.71 -4.45 7.14
C ILE A 52 -5.14 -5.80 6.57
N VAL A 53 -4.24 -6.41 5.81
CA VAL A 53 -4.46 -7.67 5.10
C VAL A 53 -3.66 -8.77 5.77
N ASP A 54 -4.29 -9.93 6.00
CA ASP A 54 -3.60 -11.11 6.50
C ASP A 54 -2.84 -11.79 5.35
N LEU A 55 -1.55 -12.06 5.57
CA LEU A 55 -0.72 -12.77 4.61
C LEU A 55 -1.18 -14.21 4.38
N GLN A 56 -1.83 -14.83 5.36
CA GLN A 56 -2.38 -16.17 5.20
C GLN A 56 -3.54 -16.18 4.21
N ASP A 57 -4.44 -15.20 4.28
CA ASP A 57 -5.55 -15.07 3.33
C ASP A 57 -5.02 -14.89 1.89
N VAL A 58 -3.91 -14.15 1.72
CA VAL A 58 -3.24 -14.00 0.41
C VAL A 58 -2.63 -15.32 -0.06
N ALA A 59 -2.05 -16.11 0.84
CA ALA A 59 -1.49 -17.42 0.52
C ALA A 59 -2.56 -18.42 0.10
N ASP A 60 -3.71 -18.42 0.79
CA ASP A 60 -4.86 -19.28 0.49
C ASP A 60 -5.48 -18.95 -0.87
N ALA A 61 -5.50 -17.66 -1.25
CA ALA A 61 -5.98 -17.23 -2.56
C ALA A 61 -4.99 -17.51 -3.70
N SER A 62 -3.70 -17.22 -3.48
CA SER A 62 -2.65 -17.48 -4.46
C SER A 62 -1.27 -17.56 -3.80
N GLU A 63 -0.70 -18.76 -3.81
CA GLU A 63 0.65 -19.02 -3.30
C GLU A 63 1.72 -18.21 -4.08
N ASP A 64 1.55 -18.08 -5.40
CA ASP A 64 2.44 -17.28 -6.24
C ASP A 64 2.40 -15.80 -5.86
N LEU A 65 1.21 -15.25 -5.59
CA LEU A 65 1.03 -13.86 -5.17
C LEU A 65 1.67 -13.61 -3.80
N HIS A 66 1.47 -14.52 -2.85
CA HIS A 66 2.09 -14.48 -1.53
C HIS A 66 3.62 -14.49 -1.62
N ARG A 67 4.20 -15.40 -2.41
CA ARG A 67 5.67 -15.48 -2.59
C ARG A 67 6.23 -14.21 -3.22
N ARG A 68 5.56 -13.68 -4.25
CA ARG A 68 5.96 -12.43 -4.94
C ARG A 68 5.89 -11.23 -4.00
N LEU A 69 4.86 -11.16 -3.16
CA LEU A 69 4.71 -10.10 -2.17
C LEU A 69 5.86 -10.09 -1.16
N LEU A 70 6.31 -11.26 -0.70
CA LEU A 70 7.46 -11.37 0.21
C LEU A 70 8.79 -11.06 -0.48
N THR A 71 8.96 -11.50 -1.73
CA THR A 71 10.25 -11.40 -2.44
C THR A 71 10.47 -10.04 -3.09
N ASN A 72 9.41 -9.38 -3.59
CA ASN A 72 9.49 -8.10 -4.29
C ASN A 72 8.29 -7.18 -3.94
N PRO A 73 8.19 -6.72 -2.68
CA PRO A 73 7.11 -5.82 -2.26
C PRO A 73 7.10 -4.50 -3.03
N GLY A 74 8.23 -4.04 -3.58
CA GLY A 74 8.32 -2.76 -4.29
C GLY A 74 7.43 -2.66 -5.52
N GLU A 75 7.14 -3.79 -6.19
CA GLU A 75 6.21 -3.83 -7.32
C GLU A 75 4.78 -4.18 -6.88
N CYS A 76 4.65 -5.08 -5.90
CA CYS A 76 3.36 -5.56 -5.42
C CYS A 76 2.60 -4.49 -4.63
N LEU A 77 3.27 -3.73 -3.75
CA LEU A 77 2.63 -2.71 -2.92
C LEU A 77 1.92 -1.62 -3.72
N PRO A 78 2.57 -0.95 -4.71
CA PRO A 78 1.89 0.06 -5.52
C PRO A 78 0.74 -0.54 -6.34
N ALA A 79 0.89 -1.76 -6.87
CA ALA A 79 -0.17 -2.44 -7.61
C ALA A 79 -1.39 -2.73 -6.71
N PHE A 80 -1.14 -3.14 -5.47
CA PHE A 80 -2.20 -3.42 -4.50
C PHE A 80 -2.88 -2.13 -4.03
N GLU A 81 -2.12 -1.08 -3.72
CA GLU A 81 -2.70 0.23 -3.36
C GLU A 81 -3.54 0.81 -4.51
N ASP A 82 -3.14 0.61 -5.77
CA ASP A 82 -3.91 1.02 -6.95
C ASP A 82 -5.20 0.20 -7.10
N ALA A 83 -5.17 -1.13 -6.89
CA ALA A 83 -6.36 -1.98 -6.93
C ALA A 83 -7.36 -1.58 -5.82
N LEU A 84 -6.87 -1.36 -4.60
CA LEU A 84 -7.68 -0.90 -3.47
C LEU A 84 -8.28 0.49 -3.74
N ARG A 85 -7.49 1.40 -4.33
CA ARG A 85 -7.96 2.74 -4.68
C ARG A 85 -9.12 2.69 -5.65
N ASP A 86 -9.03 1.86 -6.70
CA ASP A 86 -10.11 1.72 -7.67
C ASP A 86 -11.41 1.22 -7.01
N MET A 87 -11.31 0.24 -6.10
CA MET A 87 -12.47 -0.23 -5.32
C MET A 87 -13.07 0.85 -4.43
N VAL A 88 -12.24 1.66 -3.77
CA VAL A 88 -12.70 2.75 -2.90
C VAL A 88 -13.37 3.85 -3.71
N VAL A 89 -12.78 4.27 -4.83
CA VAL A 89 -13.34 5.29 -5.73
C VAL A 89 -14.69 4.85 -6.30
N ASN A 90 -14.87 3.56 -6.58
CA ASN A 90 -16.16 3.02 -7.01
C ASN A 90 -17.26 3.11 -5.94
N ARG A 91 -16.90 3.13 -4.65
CA ARG A 91 -17.86 3.24 -3.52
C ARG A 91 -18.08 4.67 -3.05
N ASP A 92 -17.02 5.46 -2.92
CA ASP A 92 -17.06 6.88 -2.58
C ASP A 92 -16.18 7.69 -3.55
N PRO A 93 -16.75 8.62 -4.34
CA PRO A 93 -15.99 9.42 -5.30
C PRO A 93 -14.99 10.39 -4.64
N LYS A 94 -15.00 10.52 -3.31
CA LYS A 94 -13.96 11.26 -2.58
C LYS A 94 -12.65 10.47 -2.63
N ALA A 95 -11.84 10.72 -3.64
CA ALA A 95 -10.53 10.11 -3.78
C ALA A 95 -9.62 10.52 -2.61
N PHE A 96 -9.32 9.58 -1.73
CA PHE A 96 -8.28 9.71 -0.71
C PHE A 96 -7.14 8.72 -0.92
N ARG A 97 -5.98 9.02 -0.34
CA ARG A 97 -4.82 8.12 -0.41
C ARG A 97 -5.06 6.93 0.51
N VAL A 98 -5.11 5.74 -0.08
CA VAL A 98 -5.23 4.47 0.62
C VAL A 98 -3.87 3.79 0.68
N HIS A 99 -3.62 3.12 1.80
CA HIS A 99 -2.43 2.32 2.02
C HIS A 99 -2.81 0.89 2.36
N VAL A 100 -1.91 -0.04 2.11
CA VAL A 100 -2.05 -1.44 2.55
C VAL A 100 -1.01 -1.73 3.62
N GLY A 101 -1.42 -2.44 4.65
CA GLY A 101 -0.54 -3.02 5.66
C GLY A 101 -0.75 -4.53 5.71
N PHE A 102 0.26 -5.24 6.19
CA PHE A 102 0.23 -6.70 6.29
C PHE A 102 0.31 -7.13 7.75
N SER A 103 -0.47 -8.15 8.08
CA SER A 103 -0.43 -8.87 9.35
C SER A 103 -0.38 -10.37 9.10
N GLY A 104 -0.21 -11.16 10.16
CA GLY A 104 -0.20 -12.62 10.08
C GLY A 104 1.20 -13.21 10.19
N GLU A 105 1.36 -14.40 9.64
CA GLU A 105 2.59 -15.18 9.73
C GLU A 105 3.52 -14.92 8.54
N PHE A 106 4.70 -14.40 8.83
CA PHE A 106 5.74 -14.11 7.83
C PHE A 106 6.72 -15.29 7.63
N GLY A 107 6.55 -16.38 8.38
CA GLY A 107 7.41 -17.57 8.34
C GLY A 107 8.89 -17.23 8.48
N GLU A 108 9.69 -17.61 7.49
CA GLU A 108 11.13 -17.38 7.43
C GLU A 108 11.52 -15.89 7.35
N ALA A 109 10.60 -15.02 6.92
CA ALA A 109 10.83 -13.58 6.85
C ALA A 109 10.66 -12.88 8.21
N ARG A 110 10.37 -13.63 9.29
CA ARG A 110 10.41 -13.12 10.67
C ARG A 110 11.83 -13.20 11.21
N VAL A 111 12.45 -12.03 11.45
CA VAL A 111 13.86 -11.94 11.81
C VAL A 111 14.10 -11.02 13.01
N SER A 112 15.13 -11.35 13.79
CA SER A 112 15.62 -10.41 14.81
C SER A 112 16.47 -9.31 14.15
N PRO A 113 16.59 -8.12 14.76
CA PRO A 113 17.46 -7.04 14.26
C PRO A 113 18.90 -7.50 13.99
N ARG A 114 19.39 -8.51 14.72
CA ARG A 114 20.73 -9.10 14.52
C ARG A 114 20.84 -9.97 13.27
N ALA A 115 19.74 -10.59 12.86
CA ALA A 115 19.66 -11.46 11.69
C ALA A 115 19.30 -10.71 10.40
N LEU A 116 19.01 -9.40 10.48
CA LEU A 116 18.74 -8.56 9.32
C LEU A 116 20.02 -8.39 8.48
N SER A 117 20.20 -9.27 7.49
CA SER A 117 21.35 -9.31 6.61
C SER A 117 21.05 -8.73 5.23
N SER A 118 22.09 -8.52 4.40
CA SER A 118 21.93 -8.04 3.02
C SER A 118 21.13 -8.99 2.12
N GLN A 119 20.92 -10.24 2.53
CA GLN A 119 20.11 -11.20 1.78
C GLN A 119 18.62 -10.85 1.77
N LEU A 120 18.17 -10.08 2.76
CA LEU A 120 16.78 -9.63 2.93
C LEU A 120 16.53 -8.26 2.28
N LEU A 121 17.47 -7.77 1.47
CA LEU A 121 17.30 -6.51 0.75
C LEU A 121 16.15 -6.63 -0.26
N ASN A 122 15.32 -5.58 -0.30
CA ASN A 122 14.13 -5.50 -1.15
C ASN A 122 13.12 -6.64 -0.91
N GLN A 123 13.07 -7.20 0.31
CA GLN A 123 12.07 -8.20 0.70
C GLN A 123 11.18 -7.65 1.83
N LEU A 124 9.98 -8.20 1.94
CA LEU A 124 9.07 -7.88 3.04
C LEU A 124 9.39 -8.77 4.23
N VAL A 125 9.82 -8.16 5.34
CA VAL A 125 10.23 -8.87 6.56
C VAL A 125 9.50 -8.36 7.79
N CYS A 126 9.29 -9.24 8.76
CA CYS A 126 8.76 -8.89 10.07
C CYS A 126 9.93 -8.84 11.08
N VAL A 127 10.13 -7.68 11.71
CA VAL A 127 11.22 -7.48 12.67
C VAL A 127 10.68 -7.27 14.07
N GLU A 128 11.19 -8.04 15.03
CA GLU A 128 10.78 -7.96 16.43
C GLU A 128 11.89 -7.39 17.32
N GLY A 129 11.53 -6.44 18.19
CA GLY A 129 12.52 -5.82 19.07
C GLY A 129 11.91 -4.85 20.06
N ILE A 130 12.78 -4.30 20.91
CA ILE A 130 12.41 -3.29 21.91
C ILE A 130 12.60 -1.90 21.30
N VAL A 131 11.59 -1.03 21.48
CA VAL A 131 11.70 0.37 21.08
C VAL A 131 12.65 1.09 22.03
N THR A 132 13.83 1.49 21.54
CA THR A 132 14.87 2.16 22.35
C THR A 132 14.88 3.67 22.20
N LYS A 133 14.32 4.20 21.11
CA LYS A 133 14.26 5.63 20.82
C LYS A 133 13.02 5.95 20.00
N SER A 134 12.35 7.05 20.34
CA SER A 134 11.33 7.69 19.50
C SER A 134 11.82 9.08 19.12
N THR A 135 11.64 9.47 17.85
CA THR A 135 12.03 10.80 17.34
C THR A 135 10.84 11.74 17.34
N LEU A 136 11.11 13.04 17.21
CA LEU A 136 10.05 14.02 17.00
C LEU A 136 9.37 13.81 15.64
N VAL A 137 8.09 14.15 15.58
CA VAL A 137 7.29 14.07 14.36
C VAL A 137 7.63 15.27 13.48
N HIS A 138 8.12 15.01 12.27
CA HIS A 138 8.42 16.03 11.27
C HIS A 138 7.44 15.91 10.09
N PRO A 139 6.80 17.00 9.64
CA PRO A 139 5.95 16.97 8.46
C PRO A 139 6.78 16.74 7.19
N LYS A 140 6.26 15.90 6.27
CA LYS A 140 6.87 15.64 4.95
C LYS A 140 6.14 16.44 3.87
N LEU A 141 6.89 17.18 3.04
CA LEU A 141 6.33 17.89 1.89
C LEU A 141 5.96 16.88 0.80
N VAL A 142 4.67 16.76 0.49
CA VAL A 142 4.15 15.84 -0.53
C VAL A 142 3.72 16.58 -1.79
N LYS A 143 2.95 17.67 -1.64
CA LYS A 143 2.43 18.45 -2.75
C LYS A 143 2.38 19.92 -2.37
N SER A 144 2.82 20.80 -3.28
CA SER A 144 2.62 22.25 -3.17
C SER A 144 1.67 22.74 -4.24
N VAL A 145 0.76 23.62 -3.86
CA VAL A 145 -0.16 24.32 -4.76
C VAL A 145 0.15 25.81 -4.66
N HIS A 146 0.55 26.41 -5.77
CA HIS A 146 0.95 27.81 -5.86
C HIS A 146 -0.07 28.58 -6.69
N TRP A 147 -0.44 29.75 -6.20
CA TRP A 147 -1.31 30.68 -6.91
C TRP A 147 -0.48 31.85 -7.44
N CYS A 148 -0.61 32.16 -8.73
CA CYS A 148 0.00 33.34 -9.32
C CYS A 148 -1.06 34.42 -9.56
N GLU A 149 -1.06 35.48 -8.75
CA GLU A 149 -2.05 36.56 -8.83
C GLU A 149 -2.04 37.28 -10.19
N ASN A 150 -0.87 37.41 -10.82
CA ASN A 150 -0.71 38.16 -12.06
C ASN A 150 -1.24 37.42 -13.30
N THR A 151 -1.23 36.08 -13.28
CA THR A 151 -1.70 35.24 -14.40
C THR A 151 -3.03 34.57 -14.09
N GLY A 152 -3.47 34.58 -12.83
CA GLY A 152 -4.63 33.82 -12.36
C GLY A 152 -4.45 32.30 -12.47
N VAL A 153 -3.21 31.82 -12.65
CA VAL A 153 -2.91 30.40 -12.86
C VAL A 153 -2.55 29.74 -11.53
N LEU A 154 -3.17 28.59 -11.29
CA LEU A 154 -2.87 27.69 -10.19
C LEU A 154 -1.89 26.61 -10.68
N SER A 155 -0.70 26.57 -10.10
CA SER A 155 0.34 25.59 -10.44
C SER A 155 0.52 24.60 -9.30
N GLN A 156 0.66 23.31 -9.63
CA GLN A 156 0.82 22.24 -8.65
C GLN A 156 2.11 21.47 -8.91
N ARG A 157 2.85 21.15 -7.85
CA ARG A 157 4.07 20.33 -7.90
C ARG A 157 3.99 19.24 -6.85
N GLU A 158 4.20 17.99 -7.27
CA GLU A 158 4.33 16.83 -6.39
C GLU A 158 5.81 16.54 -6.12
N TYR A 159 6.14 16.22 -4.87
CA TYR A 159 7.50 15.95 -4.42
C TYR A 159 7.66 14.48 -4.05
N ARG A 160 8.76 13.89 -4.49
CA ARG A 160 9.15 12.49 -4.25
C ARG A 160 10.55 12.47 -3.65
N ASP A 161 10.79 11.59 -2.69
CA ASP A 161 12.11 11.38 -2.08
C ASP A 161 12.52 9.89 -2.16
N GLY A 162 13.71 9.55 -1.67
CA GLY A 162 14.20 8.17 -1.66
C GLY A 162 13.41 7.20 -0.76
N THR A 163 12.41 7.70 -0.02
CA THR A 163 11.48 6.88 0.79
C THR A 163 10.09 6.78 0.14
N SER A 164 9.88 7.42 -1.00
CA SER A 164 8.64 7.32 -1.77
C SER A 164 8.69 6.12 -2.71
N TRP A 165 7.60 5.34 -2.74
CA TRP A 165 7.44 4.21 -3.66
C TRP A 165 7.18 4.62 -5.11
N ASP A 166 6.76 5.87 -5.32
CA ASP A 166 6.31 6.35 -6.62
C ASP A 166 7.42 7.14 -7.33
N GLY A 167 8.17 6.47 -8.20
CA GLY A 167 9.13 7.08 -9.13
C GLY A 167 10.40 7.68 -8.51
N PRO A 168 11.28 8.27 -9.35
CA PRO A 168 12.54 8.82 -8.88
C PRO A 168 12.33 10.05 -7.99
N ALA A 169 13.27 10.27 -7.07
CA ALA A 169 13.28 11.46 -6.24
C ALA A 169 13.28 12.73 -7.10
N THR A 170 12.44 13.69 -6.75
CA THR A 170 12.39 14.97 -7.44
C THR A 170 13.74 15.67 -7.20
N ALA A 171 14.52 15.88 -8.27
CA ALA A 171 15.74 16.67 -8.17
C ALA A 171 15.41 18.05 -7.59
N GLN A 172 16.19 18.46 -6.59
CA GLN A 172 16.13 19.82 -6.02
C GLN A 172 16.68 20.83 -7.01
#